data_AF-A0A934WTN6-F1
#
_entry.id   AF-A0A934WTN6-F1
#
_cell.length_a   1.000
_cell.length_b   1.000
_cell.length_c   1.000
_cell.angle_alpha   90.00
_cell.angle_beta   90.00
_cell.angle_gamma   90.00
#
_symmetry.space_group_name_H-M   'P 1'
#
loop_
_entity.id
_entity.type
_entity.pdbx_description
1 polymer ?
#
loop_
_entity_poly.entity_id
_entity_poly.type
_entity_poly.pdbx_seq_one_letter_code
_entity_poly.pdbx_strand_id
1 'polypeptide(L)'
;MNDVITMLQHDDPTVTLTGGCDCICEACPNNAGVICAKDYKVRAIDDRVMNVLGCHIGDELLWSKLYEQANEMIVKSGRLKDFCRKCQWLYICEKKV
;
A
#
# COMPACT_ATOMS: atom_id res chain seq x y z
N MET A 1 -16.34 -4.85 6.36
CA MET A 1 -15.11 -4.35 5.67
C MET A 1 -14.56 -3.09 6.33
N ASN A 2 -15.39 -2.28 7.02
CA ASN A 2 -14.89 -1.21 7.91
C ASN A 2 -14.35 -1.73 9.24
N ASP A 3 -14.76 -2.93 9.65
CA ASP A 3 -14.46 -3.49 10.99
C ASP A 3 -12.95 -3.63 11.24
N VAL A 4 -12.19 -4.02 10.21
CA VAL A 4 -10.72 -4.10 10.28
C VAL A 4 -10.10 -2.71 10.44
N ILE A 5 -10.58 -1.70 9.72
CA ILE A 5 -10.07 -0.33 9.83
C ILE A 5 -10.36 0.23 11.22
N THR A 6 -11.57 0.02 11.73
CA THR A 6 -11.95 0.45 13.09
C THR A 6 -11.08 -0.24 14.14
N MET A 7 -10.84 -1.54 14.02
CA MET A 7 -9.96 -2.28 14.92
C MET A 7 -8.53 -1.74 14.85
N LEU A 8 -7.96 -1.54 13.66
CA LEU A 8 -6.61 -1.01 13.50
C LEU A 8 -6.46 0.39 14.12
N GLN A 9 -7.47 1.25 13.97
CA GLN A 9 -7.46 2.60 14.54
C GLN A 9 -7.66 2.62 16.07
N HIS A 10 -8.46 1.70 16.61
CA HIS A 10 -8.76 1.65 18.04
C HIS A 10 -7.68 0.92 18.83
N ASP A 11 -7.27 -0.25 18.37
CA ASP A 11 -6.37 -1.15 19.09
C ASP A 11 -4.88 -0.85 18.82
N ASP A 12 -4.58 -0.09 17.76
CA ASP A 12 -3.24 0.27 17.30
C ASP A 12 -2.22 -0.89 17.39
N PRO A 13 -2.50 -2.03 16.75
CA PRO A 13 -1.65 -3.20 16.89
C PRO A 13 -0.31 -3.00 16.21
N THR A 14 0.68 -3.80 16.63
CA THR A 14 1.86 -4.04 15.81
C THR A 14 1.47 -4.83 14.56
N VAL A 15 1.87 -4.32 13.40
CA VAL A 15 1.69 -4.96 12.10
C VAL A 15 3.04 -5.35 11.51
N THR A 16 3.08 -6.48 10.80
CA THR A 16 4.25 -6.94 10.06
C THR A 16 4.06 -6.63 8.58
N LEU A 17 5.02 -5.96 7.96
CA LEU A 17 4.99 -5.74 6.51
C LEU A 17 5.32 -7.03 5.78
N THR A 18 4.40 -7.47 4.93
CA THR A 18 4.56 -8.68 4.11
C THR A 18 4.47 -8.33 2.63
N GLY A 19 5.14 -9.13 1.80
CA GLY A 19 5.13 -8.98 0.36
C GLY A 19 4.62 -10.25 -0.31
N GLY A 20 4.28 -10.15 -1.60
CA GLY A 20 3.77 -11.26 -2.39
C GLY A 20 2.34 -11.04 -2.86
N CYS A 21 1.75 -12.10 -3.42
CA CYS A 21 0.36 -12.10 -3.86
C CYS A 21 -0.56 -12.39 -2.66
N ASP A 22 -1.64 -11.63 -2.53
CA ASP A 22 -2.70 -11.89 -1.56
C ASP A 22 -3.85 -12.71 -2.19
N CYS A 23 -4.91 -12.95 -1.40
CA CYS A 23 -6.11 -13.64 -1.88
C CYS A 23 -6.86 -12.88 -2.98
N ILE A 24 -6.66 -11.57 -3.13
CA ILE A 24 -7.23 -10.79 -4.23
C ILE A 24 -6.46 -11.05 -5.53
N CYS A 25 -5.15 -11.22 -5.42
CA CYS A 25 -4.27 -11.53 -6.55
C CYS A 25 -4.60 -12.89 -7.17
N GLU A 26 -5.06 -13.88 -6.40
CA GLU A 26 -5.43 -15.22 -6.90
C GLU A 26 -6.48 -15.18 -8.02
N ALA A 27 -7.46 -14.28 -7.93
CA ALA A 27 -8.50 -14.12 -8.94
C ALA A 27 -8.10 -13.19 -10.10
N CYS A 28 -6.91 -12.56 -10.06
CA CYS A 28 -6.49 -11.59 -11.05
C CYS A 28 -6.13 -12.29 -12.38
N PRO A 29 -6.68 -11.87 -13.54
CA PRO A 29 -6.32 -12.45 -14.83
C PRO A 29 -4.88 -12.17 -15.26
N ASN A 30 -4.18 -11.26 -14.57
CA ASN A 30 -2.76 -11.02 -14.78
C ASN A 30 -1.88 -11.87 -13.84
N ASN A 31 -2.44 -12.63 -12.89
CA ASN A 31 -1.67 -13.50 -12.02
C ASN A 31 -1.30 -14.79 -12.77
N ALA A 32 -0.03 -14.96 -13.13
CA ALA A 32 0.47 -16.14 -13.83
C ALA A 32 0.94 -17.24 -12.87
N GLY A 33 0.32 -17.32 -11.67
CA GLY A 33 0.57 -18.35 -10.66
C GLY A 33 1.70 -18.02 -9.67
N VAL A 34 2.82 -17.48 -10.14
CA VAL A 34 3.98 -17.15 -9.27
C VAL A 34 4.39 -15.67 -9.38
N ILE A 35 4.19 -15.06 -10.55
CA ILE A 35 4.54 -13.67 -10.83
C ILE A 35 3.40 -13.04 -11.65
N CYS A 36 3.04 -11.81 -11.32
CA CYS A 36 2.06 -11.07 -12.11
C CYS A 36 2.63 -10.71 -13.49
N ALA A 37 1.85 -10.88 -14.56
CA ALA A 37 2.23 -10.45 -15.91
C ALA A 37 2.49 -8.94 -16.02
N LYS A 38 2.00 -8.15 -15.05
CA LYS A 38 2.24 -6.70 -14.89
C LYS A 38 2.93 -6.35 -13.57
N ASP A 39 3.63 -7.32 -13.00
CA ASP A 39 4.35 -7.23 -11.72
C ASP A 39 5.24 -5.99 -11.62
N TYR A 40 5.90 -5.60 -12.72
CA TYR A 40 6.76 -4.41 -12.76
C TYR A 40 6.04 -3.09 -12.38
N LYS A 41 4.72 -2.97 -12.62
CA LYS A 41 3.98 -1.75 -12.27
C LYS A 41 3.65 -1.70 -10.78
N VAL A 42 3.20 -2.83 -10.24
CA VAL A 42 2.79 -2.93 -8.83
C VAL A 42 4.03 -2.84 -7.95
N ARG A 43 5.06 -3.65 -8.23
CA ARG A 43 6.34 -3.58 -7.52
C ARG A 43 6.97 -2.21 -7.57
N ALA A 44 6.96 -1.52 -8.71
CA ALA A 44 7.51 -0.16 -8.78
C ALA A 44 6.74 0.86 -7.93
N ILE A 45 5.45 0.63 -7.64
CA ILE A 45 4.71 1.47 -6.67
C ILE A 45 5.11 1.07 -5.26
N ASP A 46 5.09 -0.22 -4.94
CA ASP A 46 5.45 -0.75 -3.62
C ASP A 46 6.85 -0.31 -3.21
N ASP A 47 7.84 -0.46 -4.10
CA ASP A 47 9.23 -0.05 -3.89
C ASP A 47 9.32 1.46 -3.61
N ARG A 48 8.58 2.30 -4.35
CA ARG A 48 8.59 3.75 -4.09
C ARG A 48 8.01 4.06 -2.71
N VAL A 49 6.90 3.42 -2.34
CA VAL A 49 6.26 3.60 -1.04
C VAL A 49 7.17 3.13 0.09
N MET A 50 7.71 1.91 0.00
CA MET A 50 8.67 1.38 0.98
C MET A 50 9.89 2.28 1.14
N ASN A 51 10.48 2.75 0.03
CA ASN A 51 11.63 3.66 0.07
C ASN A 51 11.31 5.01 0.75
N VAL A 52 10.13 5.60 0.54
CA VAL A 52 9.79 6.88 1.18
C VAL A 52 9.45 6.72 2.67
N LEU A 53 8.86 5.58 3.05
CA LEU A 53 8.54 5.28 4.44
C LEU A 53 9.76 4.78 5.22
N GLY A 54 10.82 4.36 4.52
CA GLY A 54 12.02 3.77 5.11
C GLY A 54 11.75 2.37 5.67
N CYS A 55 10.80 1.64 5.08
CA CYS A 55 10.34 0.35 5.54
C CYS A 55 10.78 -0.78 4.61
N HIS A 56 10.90 -1.98 5.17
CA HIS A 56 11.28 -3.21 4.48
C HIS A 56 10.28 -4.33 4.81
N ILE A 57 10.20 -5.31 3.92
CA ILE A 57 9.45 -6.54 4.20
C ILE A 57 10.06 -7.24 5.41
N GLY A 58 9.20 -7.61 6.36
CA GLY A 58 9.58 -8.17 7.65
C GLY A 58 9.64 -7.15 8.79
N ASP A 59 9.57 -5.84 8.50
CA ASP A 59 9.50 -4.83 9.55
C ASP A 59 8.21 -4.98 10.37
N GLU A 60 8.36 -4.83 11.69
CA GLU A 60 7.25 -4.77 12.65
C GLU A 60 7.12 -3.35 13.20
N LEU A 61 5.94 -2.76 13.09
CA LEU A 61 5.67 -1.40 13.55
C LEU A 61 4.23 -1.22 13.97
N LEU A 62 3.97 -0.24 14.85
CA LEU A 62 2.60 0.15 15.19
C LEU A 62 1.86 0.63 13.95
N TRP A 63 0.59 0.26 13.84
CA TRP A 63 -0.29 0.68 12.76
C TRP A 63 -0.35 2.20 12.64
N SER A 64 -0.49 2.91 13.76
CA SER A 64 -0.55 4.37 13.84
C SER A 64 0.67 5.01 13.19
N LYS A 65 1.87 4.50 13.51
CA LYS A 65 3.13 4.98 12.93
C LYS A 65 3.18 4.77 11.42
N LEU A 66 2.82 3.57 10.96
CA LEU A 66 2.78 3.28 9.51
C LEU A 66 1.80 4.20 8.78
N TYR A 67 0.60 4.36 9.37
CA TYR A 67 -0.47 5.19 8.82
C TYR A 67 -0.06 6.67 8.76
N GLU A 68 0.49 7.23 9.85
CA GLU A 68 0.93 8.61 9.91
C GLU A 68 2.05 8.89 8.89
N GLN A 69 3.05 8.01 8.80
CA GLN A 69 4.12 8.16 7.81
C GLN A 69 3.56 8.16 6.38
N ALA A 70 2.68 7.21 6.04
CA ALA A 70 2.07 7.15 4.71
C ALA A 70 1.21 8.38 4.42
N ASN A 71 0.41 8.80 5.40
CA ASN A 71 -0.51 9.92 5.25
C ASN A 71 0.23 11.25 5.08
N GLU A 72 1.22 11.55 5.93
CA GLU A 72 1.97 12.80 5.86
C GLU A 72 2.90 12.84 4.64
N MET A 73 3.65 11.77 4.38
CA MET A 73 4.69 11.78 3.36
C MET A 73 4.15 11.67 1.93
N ILE A 74 2.97 11.07 1.74
CA ILE A 74 2.41 10.78 0.42
C ILE A 74 1.07 11.50 0.18
N VAL A 75 0.11 11.37 1.10
CA VAL A 75 -1.27 11.82 0.87
C VAL A 75 -1.40 13.33 1.08
N LYS A 76 -1.13 13.82 2.29
CA LYS A 76 -1.22 15.24 2.64
C LYS A 76 -0.20 16.12 1.91
N SER A 77 0.95 15.54 1.54
CA SER A 77 1.95 16.23 0.73
C SER A 77 1.55 16.37 -0.75
N GLY A 78 0.40 15.82 -1.17
CA GLY A 78 -0.10 15.90 -2.54
C GLY A 78 0.69 15.05 -3.54
N ARG A 79 1.52 14.11 -3.06
CA ARG A 79 2.46 13.35 -3.87
C ARG A 79 1.88 12.08 -4.47
N LEU A 80 0.59 11.78 -4.28
CA LEU A 80 -0.08 10.61 -4.86
C LEU A 80 0.21 10.45 -6.36
N LYS A 81 0.32 11.54 -7.13
CA LYS A 81 0.63 11.54 -8.57
C LYS A 81 2.03 10.98 -8.87
N ASP A 82 2.97 11.18 -7.96
CA ASP A 82 4.36 10.73 -8.09
C ASP A 82 4.48 9.23 -7.78
N PHE A 83 3.78 8.78 -6.73
CA PHE A 83 3.83 7.40 -6.26
C PHE A 83 2.94 6.47 -7.08
N CYS A 84 1.69 6.86 -7.33
CA CYS A 84 0.72 6.09 -8.09
C CYS A 84 0.75 6.42 -9.60
N ARG A 85 1.89 6.89 -10.12
CA ARG A 85 2.05 7.27 -11.53
C ARG A 85 1.60 6.12 -12.44
N LYS A 86 0.63 6.40 -13.34
CA LYS A 86 -0.02 5.44 -14.26
C LYS A 86 -0.97 4.43 -13.58
N CYS A 87 -1.35 4.64 -12.32
CA CYS A 87 -2.45 3.92 -11.68
C CYS A 87 -3.77 4.34 -12.33
N GLN A 88 -4.55 3.36 -12.79
CA GLN A 88 -5.86 3.61 -13.41
C GLN A 88 -6.89 4.19 -12.44
N TRP A 89 -6.67 4.05 -11.13
CA TRP A 89 -7.58 4.50 -10.08
C TRP A 89 -7.19 5.84 -9.45
N LEU A 90 -6.11 6.48 -9.91
CA LEU A 90 -5.61 7.74 -9.32
C LEU A 90 -6.71 8.82 -9.23
N TYR A 91 -7.57 8.92 -10.25
CA TYR A 91 -8.67 9.88 -10.29
C TYR A 91 -9.73 9.68 -9.18
N ILE A 92 -9.82 8.48 -8.60
CA ILE A 92 -10.70 8.17 -7.47
C ILE A 92 -10.03 8.63 -6.18
N CYS A 93 -8.74 8.33 -6.04
CA CYS A 93 -7.95 8.66 -4.86
C CYS A 93 -7.83 10.17 -4.65
N GLU A 94 -7.61 10.93 -5.73
CA GLU A 94 -7.47 12.39 -5.67
C GLU A 94 -8.73 13.13 -5.22
N LYS A 95 -9.92 12.52 -5.34
CA LYS A 95 -11.18 13.14 -4.88
C LYS A 95 -11.39 13.06 -3.37
N LYS A 96 -10.56 12.28 -2.67
CA LYS A 96 -10.67 12.01 -1.23
C LYS A 96 -9.56 12.67 -0.40
N VAL A 97 -8.72 13.48 -1.04
CA VAL A 97 -7.66 14.27 -0.38
C VAL A 97 -8.23 15.60 0.10
#